data_AF-A0A6N7VZD4-F1
#
_entry.id   AF-A0A6N7VZD4-F1
#
_cell.length_a   1.000
_cell.length_b   1.000
_cell.length_c   1.000
_cell.angle_alpha   90.00
_cell.angle_beta   90.00
_cell.angle_gamma   90.00
#
_symmetry.space_group_name_H-M   'P 1'
#
loop_
_entity.id
_entity.type
_entity.pdbx_description
1 polymer ?
#
loop_
_entity_poly.entity_id
_entity_poly.type
_entity_poly.pdbx_seq_one_letter_code
_entity_poly.pdbx_strand_id
1 'polypeptide(L)' 'MGNRYKGLEIRKQRGLTQDELCERAGLSRQTLYELEKGIKTDVKMSTLTALASALECSVSDLFAENI' A
#
# COMPACT_ATOMS: atom_id res chain seq x y z
N MET A 1 2.52 5.69 18.80
CA MET A 1 3.46 4.95 17.94
C MET A 1 2.74 4.71 16.62
N GLY A 2 3.23 5.26 15.51
CA GLY A 2 2.55 5.17 14.21
C GLY A 2 3.23 4.14 13.32
N ASN A 3 2.47 3.19 12.78
CA ASN A 3 2.97 2.26 11.77
C ASN A 3 3.21 3.02 10.46
N ARG A 4 4.43 2.93 9.92
CA ARG A 4 4.77 3.52 8.61
C ARG A 4 4.34 2.55 7.51
N TYR A 5 3.58 3.05 6.53
CA TYR A 5 3.23 2.27 5.33
C TYR A 5 4.47 2.01 4.47
N LYS A 6 4.70 0.74 4.14
CA LYS A 6 5.82 0.21 3.35
C LYS A 6 5.45 -0.28 1.96
N GLY A 7 4.17 -0.28 1.60
CA GLY A 7 3.73 -0.77 0.28
C GLY A 7 4.37 -0.01 -0.89
N LEU A 8 4.82 1.24 -0.69
CA LEU A 8 5.63 1.98 -1.66
C LEU A 8 6.94 1.26 -2.02
N GLU A 9 7.66 0.75 -1.02
CA GLU A 9 8.95 0.09 -1.20
C GLU A 9 8.76 -1.24 -1.93
N ILE A 10 7.75 -2.00 -1.51
CA ILE A 10 7.36 -3.29 -2.11
C ILE A 10 6.95 -3.08 -3.58
N ARG A 11 6.14 -2.06 -3.87
CA ARG A 11 5.72 -1.72 -5.24
C ARG A 11 6.93 -1.44 -6.13
N LYS A 12 7.87 -0.62 -5.66
CA LYS A 12 9.10 -0.27 -6.39
C LYS A 12 9.99 -1.49 -6.63
N GLN A 13 10.13 -2.37 -5.64
CA GLN A 13 10.90 -3.62 -5.79
C GLN A 13 10.30 -4.55 -6.86
N ARG A 14 8.98 -4.51 -7.05
CA ARG A 14 8.29 -5.23 -8.13
C ARG A 14 8.25 -4.50 -9.47
N GLY A 15 8.89 -3.34 -9.58
CA GLY A 15 8.91 -2.56 -10.83
C GLY A 15 7.54 -2.01 -11.24
N LEU A 16 6.57 -1.94 -10.33
CA LEU A 16 5.21 -1.48 -10.64
C LEU A 16 5.12 0.04 -10.56
N THR A 17 4.47 0.64 -11.55
CA THR A 17 3.99 2.02 -11.47
C THR A 17 2.81 2.12 -10.50
N GLN A 18 2.47 3.35 -10.08
CA GLN A 18 1.26 3.58 -9.27
C GLN A 18 -0.02 3.19 -10.02
N ASP A 19 -0.03 3.41 -11.34
CA ASP A 19 -1.19 3.09 -12.19
C ASP A 19 -1.44 1.59 -12.22
N GLU A 20 -0.40 0.80 -12.51
CA GLU A 20 -0.48 -0.66 -12.52
C GLU A 20 -0.90 -1.24 -11.17
N LEU A 21 -0.39 -0.69 -10.06
CA LEU A 21 -0.84 -1.14 -8.74
C LEU A 21 -2.30 -0.79 -8.48
N CYS A 22 -2.73 0.42 -8.87
CA CYS A 22 -4.12 0.85 -8.75
C CYS A 22 -5.08 -0.02 -9.55
N GLU A 23 -4.73 -0.36 -10.80
CA GLU A 23 -5.51 -1.27 -11.64
C GLU A 23 -5.62 -2.65 -11.00
N ARG A 24 -4.52 -3.22 -10.51
CA ARG A 24 -4.51 -4.54 -9.84
C ARG A 24 -5.29 -4.55 -8.53
N ALA A 25 -5.20 -3.48 -7.74
CA ALA A 25 -5.84 -3.38 -6.43
C ALA A 25 -7.27 -2.85 -6.50
N GLY A 26 -7.75 -2.39 -7.66
CA GLY A 26 -9.06 -1.75 -7.80
C GLY A 26 -9.18 -0.43 -7.02
N LEU A 27 -8.10 0.37 -6.99
CA LEU A 27 -8.02 1.61 -6.21
C LEU A 27 -7.85 2.83 -7.09
N SER A 28 -8.28 3.99 -6.61
CA SER A 28 -7.94 5.25 -7.26
C SER A 28 -6.47 5.63 -7.03
N ARG A 29 -5.86 6.24 -8.05
CA ARG A 29 -4.48 6.78 -7.97
C ARG A 29 -4.31 7.75 -6.81
N GLN A 30 -5.33 8.56 -6.53
CA GLN A 30 -5.33 9.48 -5.39
C GLN A 30 -5.23 8.73 -4.06
N THR A 31 -6.01 7.66 -3.87
CA THR A 31 -5.98 6.86 -2.63
C THR A 31 -4.59 6.26 -2.41
N LEU A 32 -3.99 5.69 -3.46
CA LEU A 32 -2.63 5.14 -3.37
C LEU A 32 -1.60 6.24 -3.07
N TYR A 33 -1.70 7.40 -3.74
CA TYR A 33 -0.81 8.53 -3.50
C TYR A 33 -0.86 9.03 -2.04
N GLU A 34 -2.06 9.24 -1.50
CA GLU A 34 -2.26 9.70 -0.12
C GLU A 34 -1.71 8.68 0.88
N LEU A 35 -1.88 7.39 0.61
CA LEU A 35 -1.36 6.30 1.44
C LEU A 35 0.18 6.25 1.40
N GLU A 36 0.78 6.31 0.20
CA GLU A 36 2.24 6.30 0.02
C GLU A 36 2.92 7.53 0.63
N LYS A 37 2.21 8.65 0.72
CA LYS A 37 2.68 9.89 1.38
C LYS A 37 2.39 9.94 2.88
N GLY A 38 1.68 8.96 3.43
CA GLY A 38 1.26 8.96 4.84
C GLY A 38 0.23 10.04 5.17
N ILE A 39 -0.42 10.63 4.17
CA ILE A 39 -1.52 11.60 4.34
C ILE A 39 -2.77 10.86 4.83
N LYS A 40 -3.01 9.67 4.27
CA LYS A 40 -4.12 8.79 4.66
C LYS A 40 -3.58 7.59 5.44
N THR A 41 -3.88 7.56 6.74
CA THR A 41 -3.49 6.47 7.65
C THR A 41 -4.67 5.62 8.11
N ASP A 42 -5.89 6.16 8.03
CA ASP A 42 -7.13 5.41 8.28
C ASP A 42 -7.63 4.79 6.97
N VAL A 43 -7.28 3.52 6.76
CA VAL A 43 -7.62 2.75 5.57
C VAL A 43 -8.36 1.50 5.98
N LYS A 44 -9.44 1.18 5.24
CA LYS A 44 -10.23 -0.02 5.48
C LYS A 44 -9.38 -1.26 5.28
N MET A 45 -9.64 -2.30 6.08
CA MET A 45 -8.97 -3.59 5.94
C MET A 45 -9.12 -4.16 4.51
N SER A 46 -10.26 -3.94 3.84
CA SER A 46 -10.46 -4.35 2.45
C SER A 46 -9.45 -3.71 1.48
N THR A 47 -9.12 -2.43 1.67
CA THR A 47 -8.09 -1.74 0.88
C THR A 47 -6.70 -2.31 1.14
N LEU A 48 -6.39 -2.61 2.39
CA LEU A 48 -5.11 -3.22 2.77
C LEU A 48 -4.97 -4.62 2.18
N THR A 49 -6.02 -5.44 2.24
CA THR A 49 -6.04 -6.78 1.63
C THR A 49 -5.91 -6.70 0.10
N ALA A 50 -6.58 -5.75 -0.55
CA ALA A 50 -6.47 -5.56 -2.00
C ALA A 50 -5.04 -5.17 -2.41
N LEU A 51 -4.41 -4.24 -1.67
CA LEU A 51 -3.02 -3.84 -1.89
C LEU A 51 -2.06 -5.00 -1.65
N ALA A 52 -2.23 -5.75 -0.56
CA ALA A 52 -1.38 -6.89 -0.23
C ALA A 52 -1.50 -7.99 -1.31
N SER A 53 -2.70 -8.25 -1.81
CA SER A 53 -2.91 -9.21 -2.91
C SER A 53 -2.28 -8.72 -4.22
N ALA A 54 -2.47 -7.45 -4.58
CA ALA A 54 -1.87 -6.87 -5.79
C ALA A 54 -0.34 -6.76 -5.71
N LEU A 55 0.18 -6.64 -4.48
CA LEU A 55 1.58 -6.69 -4.12
C LEU A 55 1.98 -8.06 -3.60
N GLU A 56 1.31 -9.16 -3.95
CA GLU A 56 1.73 -10.54 -3.66
C GLU A 56 2.46 -10.72 -2.30
N CYS A 57 1.93 -10.14 -1.24
CA CYS A 57 2.52 -10.11 0.10
C CYS A 57 1.41 -10.22 1.15
N SER A 58 1.79 -10.34 2.42
CA SER A 58 0.82 -10.27 3.51
C SER A 58 0.48 -8.81 3.86
N VAL A 59 -0.67 -8.59 4.50
CA VAL A 59 -1.03 -7.26 5.01
C VAL A 59 -0.03 -6.76 6.06
N SER A 60 0.57 -7.67 6.83
CA SER A 60 1.60 -7.34 7.82
C SER A 60 2.86 -6.77 7.16
N ASP A 61 3.22 -7.20 5.96
CA ASP A 61 4.38 -6.68 5.22
C ASP A 61 4.18 -5.21 4.79
N LEU A 62 2.93 -4.75 4.69
CA LEU A 62 2.62 -3.37 4.30
C LEU A 62 2.98 -2.35 5.38
N PHE A 63 3.33 -2.78 6.59
CA PHE A 63 3.63 -1.90 7.70
C PHE A 63 4.94 -2.29 8.38
N ALA A 64 5.76 -1.29 8.71
CA ALA A 64 6.83 -1.49 9.69
C ALA A 64 6.33 -1.15 11.09
N GLU A 65 6.59 -2.04 12.03
CA GLU A 65 6.64 -1.67 13.44
C GLU A 65 7.85 -0.75 13.64
N ASN A 66 7.60 0.44 14.17
CA ASN A 66 8.66 1.34 14.59
C ASN A 66 9.02 0.92 16.03
N ILE A 67 10.11 0.16 16.18
CA ILE A 67 10.75 -0.08 17.49
C ILE A 67 11.31 1.24 18.02
#